data_AF-A0A5B0W510-F1
#
_entry.id   AF-A0A5B0W510-F1
#
_cell.length_a   1.000
_cell.length_b   1.000
_cell.length_c   1.000
_cell.angle_alpha   90.00
_cell.angle_beta   90.00
_cell.angle_gamma   90.00
#
_symmetry.space_group_name_H-M   'P 1'
#
loop_
_entity.id
_entity.type
_entity.pdbx_description
1 polymer ?
#
loop_
_entity_poly.entity_id
_entity_poly.type
_entity_poly.pdbx_seq_one_letter_code
_entity_poly.pdbx_strand_id
1 'polypeptide(L)'
;MREHDLPLFAWKPACKIVLFPMVARVGKVRDVASKMLDKATDRHADYYRRQVTEALISQLDRTGIPENEQDEQLGAFWDAVQNEMIRQCYGSGALGNDPRGAA
;
A
#
# COMPACT_ATOMS: atom_id res chain seq x y z
N MET A 1 -12.76 -49.12 -12.91
CA MET A 1 -12.21 -47.79 -12.61
C MET A 1 -13.31 -47.03 -11.89
N ARG A 2 -13.09 -46.60 -10.64
CA ARG A 2 -14.10 -45.83 -9.90
C ARG A 2 -14.10 -44.41 -10.46
N GLU A 3 -15.26 -43.74 -10.55
CA GLU A 3 -15.36 -42.39 -11.13
C GLU A 3 -14.38 -41.39 -10.49
N HIS A 4 -14.05 -41.57 -9.21
CA HIS A 4 -13.11 -40.71 -8.48
C HIS A 4 -11.63 -40.89 -8.86
N ASP A 5 -11.27 -41.94 -9.60
CA ASP A 5 -9.90 -42.23 -10.03
C ASP A 5 -9.58 -41.62 -11.41
N LEU A 6 -10.49 -40.84 -12.00
CA LEU A 6 -10.21 -40.16 -13.26
C LEU A 6 -9.15 -39.06 -13.03
N PRO A 7 -8.20 -38.86 -13.97
CA PRO A 7 -7.05 -37.97 -13.79
C PRO A 7 -7.39 -36.53 -13.36
N LEU A 8 -8.55 -36.01 -13.79
CA LEU A 8 -9.02 -34.67 -13.41
C LEU A 8 -9.46 -34.59 -11.95
N PHE A 9 -10.07 -35.64 -11.40
CA PHE A 9 -10.54 -35.67 -10.01
C PHE A 9 -9.42 -36.01 -9.02
N ALA A 10 -8.34 -36.65 -9.51
CA ALA A 10 -7.11 -36.87 -8.74
C ALA A 10 -6.13 -35.68 -8.77
N TRP A 11 -6.37 -34.68 -9.64
CA TRP A 11 -5.50 -33.53 -9.79
C TRP A 11 -5.58 -32.60 -8.56
N LYS A 12 -4.45 -32.44 -7.87
CA LYS A 12 -4.29 -31.53 -6.72
C LYS A 12 -3.17 -30.53 -7.02
N PRO A 13 -3.43 -29.48 -7.82
CA PRO A 13 -2.42 -28.47 -8.10
C PRO A 13 -2.03 -27.72 -6.82
N ALA A 14 -0.84 -27.14 -6.80
CA ALA A 14 -0.45 -26.25 -5.71
C ALA A 14 -1.36 -25.02 -5.70
N CYS A 15 -2.00 -24.74 -4.56
CA CYS A 15 -2.76 -23.51 -4.37
C CYS A 15 -1.80 -22.33 -4.24
N LYS A 16 -1.86 -21.38 -5.18
CA LYS A 16 -1.09 -20.13 -5.12
C LYS A 16 -2.00 -18.98 -4.75
N ILE A 17 -1.61 -18.21 -3.74
CA ILE A 17 -2.28 -16.95 -3.39
C ILE A 17 -1.66 -15.85 -4.25
N VAL A 18 -2.51 -15.06 -4.90
CA VAL A 18 -2.10 -13.89 -5.69
C VAL A 18 -2.72 -12.67 -5.05
N LEU A 19 -1.89 -11.85 -4.42
CA LEU A 19 -2.34 -10.61 -3.80
C LEU A 19 -2.66 -9.55 -4.85
N PHE A 20 -3.64 -8.71 -4.53
CA PHE A 20 -3.78 -7.44 -5.23
C PHE A 20 -2.56 -6.54 -4.88
N PRO A 21 -1.80 -6.05 -5.89
CA PRO A 21 -0.56 -5.33 -5.65
C PRO A 21 -0.75 -4.12 -4.74
N MET A 22 0.15 -3.98 -3.77
CA MET A 22 0.10 -2.89 -2.79
C MET A 22 0.19 -1.51 -3.44
N VAL A 23 1.05 -1.36 -4.45
CA VAL A 23 1.20 -0.13 -5.25
C VAL A 23 -0.09 0.29 -5.97
N ALA A 24 -0.94 -0.67 -6.34
CA ALA A 24 -2.20 -0.39 -7.04
C ALA A 24 -3.33 0.04 -6.09
N ARG A 25 -3.11 0.03 -4.77
CA ARG A 25 -4.08 0.50 -3.76
C ARG A 25 -4.08 2.02 -3.65
N VAL A 26 -4.33 2.71 -4.77
CA VAL A 26 -4.16 4.17 -4.94
C VAL A 26 -4.87 4.99 -3.86
N GLY A 27 -6.10 4.61 -3.47
CA GLY A 27 -6.82 5.30 -2.40
C GLY A 27 -6.08 5.25 -1.05
N LYS A 28 -5.48 4.12 -0.71
CA LYS A 28 -4.68 3.95 0.52
C LYS A 28 -3.36 4.72 0.42
N VAL A 29 -2.70 4.69 -0.73
CA VAL A 29 -1.47 5.44 -0.99
C VAL A 29 -1.71 6.94 -0.79
N ARG A 30 -2.78 7.49 -1.38
CA ARG A 30 -3.19 8.90 -1.23
C ARG A 30 -3.48 9.28 0.22
N ASP A 31 -4.26 8.46 0.92
CA ASP A 31 -4.61 8.68 2.33
C ASP A 31 -3.38 8.70 3.23
N VAL A 32 -2.48 7.72 3.09
CA VAL A 32 -1.26 7.64 3.89
C VAL A 32 -0.32 8.81 3.57
N ALA A 33 -0.16 9.17 2.29
CA ALA A 33 0.65 10.33 1.89
C ALA A 33 0.15 11.64 2.51
N SER A 34 -1.16 11.90 2.44
CA SER A 34 -1.77 13.08 3.08
C SER A 34 -1.47 13.09 4.58
N LYS A 35 -1.71 11.95 5.26
CA LYS A 35 -1.47 11.83 6.71
C LYS A 35 -0.01 11.95 7.11
N MET A 36 0.92 11.56 6.23
CA MET A 36 2.36 11.77 6.42
C MET A 36 2.71 13.26 6.32
N LEU A 37 2.18 13.96 5.31
CA LEU A 37 2.38 15.40 5.14
C LEU A 37 1.76 16.23 6.27
N ASP A 38 0.66 15.75 6.86
CA ASP A 38 0.01 16.41 7.99
C ASP A 38 0.77 16.26 9.32
N LYS A 39 1.85 15.46 9.38
CA LYS A 39 2.64 15.30 10.61
C LYS A 39 3.54 16.50 10.82
N ALA A 40 3.34 17.17 11.96
CA ALA A 40 4.10 18.37 12.32
C ALA A 40 5.58 18.12 12.63
N THR A 41 5.98 16.88 12.93
CA THR A 41 7.37 16.53 13.25
C THR A 41 7.77 15.21 12.61
N ASP A 42 9.05 15.08 12.28
CA ASP A 42 9.62 13.84 11.73
C ASP A 42 9.37 12.65 12.67
N ARG A 43 9.47 12.86 13.98
CA ARG A 43 9.19 11.81 14.98
C ARG A 43 7.76 11.29 14.89
N HIS A 44 6.77 12.16 14.66
CA HIS A 44 5.39 11.73 14.48
C HIS A 44 5.17 11.03 13.14
N ALA A 45 5.87 11.46 12.08
CA ALA A 45 5.88 10.80 10.78
C ALA A 45 6.46 9.38 10.86
N ASP A 46 7.60 9.21 11.54
CA ASP A 46 8.25 7.92 11.76
C ASP A 46 7.37 6.96 12.55
N TYR A 47 6.75 7.45 13.63
CA TYR A 47 5.83 6.65 14.43
C TYR A 47 4.64 6.19 13.59
N TYR A 48 4.04 7.10 12.81
CA TYR A 48 2.93 6.78 11.92
C TYR A 48 3.33 5.79 10.82
N ARG A 49 4.52 5.95 10.23
CA ARG A 49 5.08 5.00 9.24
C ARG A 49 5.19 3.59 9.83
N ARG A 50 5.67 3.46 11.06
CA ARG A 50 5.75 2.16 11.77
C ARG A 50 4.38 1.54 11.98
N GLN A 51 3.41 2.30 12.47
CA GLN A 51 2.02 1.82 12.65
C GLN A 51 1.39 1.31 11.34
N VAL A 52 1.56 2.06 10.25
CA VAL A 52 1.06 1.64 8.93
C VAL A 52 1.76 0.37 8.46
N THR A 53 3.08 0.29 8.64
CA THR A 53 3.89 -0.87 8.27
C THR A 53 3.46 -2.12 9.01
N GLU A 54 3.37 -2.06 10.34
CA GLU A 54 2.95 -3.18 11.20
C GLU A 54 1.55 -3.68 10.83
N ALA A 55 0.62 -2.75 10.56
CA ALA A 55 -0.73 -3.11 10.14
C ALA A 55 -0.76 -3.83 8.78
N LEU A 56 0.08 -3.42 7.83
CA LEU A 56 0.17 -4.06 6.51
C LEU A 56 0.82 -5.44 6.59
N ILE A 57 1.93 -5.58 7.34
CA ILE A 57 2.58 -6.87 7.59
C ILE A 57 1.58 -7.84 8.23
N SER A 58 0.86 -7.42 9.27
CA SER A 58 -0.16 -8.26 9.91
C SER A 58 -1.27 -8.73 8.95
N GLN A 59 -1.65 -7.90 7.97
CA GLN A 59 -2.62 -8.29 6.95
C GLN A 59 -2.04 -9.32 5.98
N LEU A 60 -0.81 -9.11 5.51
CA LEU A 60 -0.15 -9.99 4.54
C LEU A 60 0.18 -11.36 5.16
N ASP A 61 0.65 -11.34 6.40
CA ASP A 61 0.93 -12.55 7.19
C ASP A 61 -0.33 -13.40 7.38
N ARG A 62 -1.47 -12.77 7.73
CA ARG A 62 -2.77 -13.46 7.84
C ARG A 62 -3.20 -14.11 6.52
N THR A 63 -2.78 -13.57 5.38
CA THR A 63 -3.05 -14.16 4.06
C THR A 63 -2.06 -15.24 3.65
N GLY A 64 -1.08 -15.58 4.51
CA GLY A 64 -0.11 -16.65 4.25
C GLY A 64 0.96 -16.27 3.24
N ILE A 65 1.24 -14.97 3.09
CA ILE A 65 2.20 -14.48 2.08
C ILE A 65 3.61 -14.55 2.65
N PRO A 66 4.59 -15.13 1.92
CA PRO A 66 5.96 -15.24 2.39
C PRO A 66 6.61 -13.89 2.70
N GLU A 67 7.44 -13.82 3.74
CA GLU A 67 8.09 -12.58 4.23
C GLU A 67 8.82 -11.81 3.12
N ASN A 68 9.55 -12.50 2.24
CA ASN A 68 10.25 -11.87 1.13
C ASN A 68 9.29 -11.15 0.15
N GLU A 69 8.11 -11.73 -0.09
CA GLU A 69 7.08 -11.08 -0.92
C GLU A 69 6.39 -9.94 -0.16
N GLN A 70 6.26 -10.05 1.16
CA GLN A 70 5.77 -8.94 1.98
C GLN A 70 6.68 -7.71 1.88
N ASP A 71 8.00 -7.92 1.97
CA ASP A 71 9.00 -6.85 1.88
C ASP A 71 8.96 -6.15 0.52
N GLU A 72 8.90 -6.90 -0.58
CA GLU A 72 8.76 -6.34 -1.93
C GLU A 72 7.48 -5.50 -2.07
N GLN A 73 6.35 -6.02 -1.59
CA GLN A 73 5.07 -5.33 -1.65
C GLN A 73 5.05 -4.07 -0.77
N LEU A 74 5.68 -4.12 0.39
CA LEU A 74 5.78 -3.00 1.32
C LEU A 74 6.73 -1.91 0.81
N GLY A 75 7.87 -2.29 0.22
CA GLY A 75 8.77 -1.36 -0.45
C GLY A 75 8.06 -0.60 -1.57
N ALA A 76 7.43 -1.33 -2.49
CA ALA A 76 6.67 -0.74 -3.59
C ALA A 76 5.53 0.18 -3.10
N PHE A 77 4.89 -0.14 -1.98
CA PHE A 77 3.90 0.73 -1.35
C PHE A 77 4.52 2.05 -0.88
N TRP A 78 5.63 1.99 -0.14
CA TRP A 78 6.25 3.19 0.42
C TRP A 78 6.87 4.08 -0.65
N ASP A 79 7.41 3.50 -1.72
CA ASP A 79 7.87 4.26 -2.89
C ASP A 79 6.70 5.01 -3.55
N ALA A 80 5.54 4.34 -3.69
CA ALA A 80 4.33 4.96 -4.21
C ALA A 80 3.81 6.09 -3.30
N VAL A 81 3.85 5.89 -1.98
CA VAL A 81 3.49 6.92 -0.99
C VAL A 81 4.44 8.11 -1.08
N GLN A 82 5.74 7.90 -1.20
CA GLN A 82 6.71 8.98 -1.35
C GLN A 82 6.46 9.79 -2.63
N ASN A 83 6.25 9.12 -3.77
CA ASN A 83 5.90 9.78 -5.03
C ASN A 83 4.59 10.56 -4.94
N GLU A 84 3.60 10.03 -4.23
CA GLU A 84 2.34 10.69 -3.95
C GLU A 84 2.51 11.93 -3.09
N MET A 85 3.30 11.86 -2.01
CA MET A 85 3.62 13.01 -1.16
C MET A 85 4.27 14.13 -1.99
N ILE A 86 5.25 13.78 -2.82
CA ILE A 86 5.90 14.71 -3.75
C ILE A 86 4.86 15.38 -4.65
N ARG A 87 3.95 14.60 -5.27
CA ARG A 87 2.89 15.14 -6.14
C ARG A 87 1.97 16.10 -5.37
N GLN A 88 1.58 15.77 -4.15
CA GLN A 88 0.70 16.61 -3.33
C GLN A 88 1.38 17.92 -2.93
N CYS A 89 2.67 17.91 -2.57
CA CYS A 89 3.42 19.13 -2.28
C CYS A 89 3.45 20.09 -3.48
N TYR A 90 3.68 19.58 -4.69
CA TYR A 90 3.67 20.40 -5.91
C TYR A 90 2.27 20.84 -6.33
N GLY A 91 1.25 19.99 -6.15
CA GLY A 91 -0.14 20.32 -6.48
C GLY A 91 -0.75 21.38 -5.56
N SER A 92 -0.43 21.35 -4.27
CA SER A 92 -0.92 22.33 -3.28
C SER A 92 -0.26 23.70 -3.45
N GLY A 93 0.98 23.78 -3.94
CA GLY A 93 1.65 25.04 -4.25
C GLY A 93 1.05 25.82 -5.43
N ALA A 94 0.34 25.15 -6.35
CA ALA A 94 -0.26 25.78 -7.53
C ALA A 94 -1.68 26.35 -7.30
N LEU A 95 -2.36 25.95 -6.22
CA LEU A 95 -3.74 26.38 -5.90
C LEU A 95 -3.81 27.44 -4.78
N GLY A 96 -2.67 27.88 -4.24
CA GLY A 96 -2.58 28.86 -3.16
C GLY A 96 -2.58 30.33 -3.59
N ASN A 97 -3.10 30.68 -4.77
CA ASN A 97 -3.24 32.09 -5.19
C ASN A 97 -4.69 32.53 -4.96
N ASP A 98 -5.00 33.00 -3.76
CA ASP A 98 -6.27 33.65 -3.42
C ASP A 98 -6.24 35.11 -3.91
N PRO A 99 -7.01 35.53 -4.93
CA PRO A 99 -6.95 36.89 -5.47
C PRO A 99 -7.73 37.93 -4.67
N ARG A 100 -8.11 37.67 -3.41
CA ARG A 100 -8.98 38.55 -2.59
C ARG A 100 -8.30 39.78 -1.97
N GLY A 101 -7.25 40.30 -2.61
CA GLY A 101 -6.42 41.41 -2.10
C GLY A 101 -6.45 42.71 -2.89
N ALA A 102 -7.44 42.96 -3.75
CA ALA A 102 -7.61 44.24 -4.43
C ALA A 102 -8.92 44.91 -3.98
N ALA A 103 -8.80 45.84 -3.04
CA ALA A 103 -9.82 46.82 -2.67
C ALA A 103 -9.15 48.20 -2.58
#